data_AF-A0A9D6FAG1-F1
#
_entry.id   AF-A0A9D6FAG1-F1
#
_cell.length_a   1.000
_cell.length_b   1.000
_cell.length_c   1.000
_cell.angle_alpha   90.00
_cell.angle_beta   90.00
_cell.angle_gamma   90.00
#
_symmetry.space_group_name_H-M   'P 1'
#
loop_
_entity.id
_entity.type
_entity.pdbx_description
1 polymer ?
#
loop_
_entity_poly.entity_id
_entity_poly.type
_entity_poly.pdbx_seq_one_letter_code
_entity_poly.pdbx_strand_id
1 'polypeptide(L)' 'MPLRIGITCYPTYGGSGIVATELGKELAERGHRVHFISYALPQRLERFHPRIFFHEVEVMSYPLFE' A
#
# COMPACT_ATOMS: atom_id res chain seq x y z
N MET A 1 16.71 -3.06 -13.25
CA MET A 1 16.96 -1.78 -12.53
C MET A 1 15.89 -1.60 -11.46
N PRO A 2 16.20 -1.05 -10.28
CA PRO A 2 15.22 -0.85 -9.22
C PRO A 2 14.22 0.27 -9.57
N LEU A 3 12.93 0.01 -9.40
CA LEU A 3 11.83 0.94 -9.68
C LEU A 3 11.37 1.67 -8.41
N ARG A 4 10.62 2.76 -8.63
CA ARG A 4 9.80 3.45 -7.61
C ARG A 4 8.34 3.19 -7.93
N ILE A 5 7.63 2.50 -7.05
CA ILE A 5 6.30 1.93 -7.31
C ILE A 5 5.31 2.50 -6.29
N GLY A 6 4.22 3.10 -6.78
CA GLY A 6 3.08 3.49 -5.95
C GLY A 6 2.02 2.39 -5.94
N ILE A 7 1.51 2.02 -4.77
CA ILE A 7 0.40 1.07 -4.59
C ILE A 7 -0.73 1.79 -3.86
N THR A 8 -1.87 1.93 -4.52
CA THR A 8 -3.12 2.39 -3.91
C THR A 8 -4.00 1.19 -3.62
N CYS A 9 -4.47 1.06 -2.38
CA CYS A 9 -5.38 -0.01 -2.01
C CYS A 9 -6.36 0.43 -0.91
N TYR A 10 -7.49 -0.27 -0.84
CA TYR A 10 -8.38 -0.19 0.30
C TYR A 10 -7.75 -0.99 1.47
N PRO A 11 -7.48 -0.36 2.62
CA PRO A 11 -6.87 -0.98 3.79
C PRO A 11 -7.95 -1.72 4.61
N THR A 12 -8.74 -2.58 3.95
CA THR A 12 -9.83 -3.34 4.57
C THR A 12 -9.45 -4.82 4.71
N TYR A 13 -10.21 -5.56 5.52
CA TYR A 13 -10.13 -7.02 5.65
C TYR A 13 -10.71 -7.73 4.41
N GLY A 14 -10.03 -7.57 3.28
CA GLY A 14 -10.36 -8.21 2.01
C GLY A 14 -9.14 -8.84 1.36
N GLY A 15 -9.37 -9.82 0.47
CA GLY A 15 -8.28 -10.50 -0.24
C GLY A 15 -7.42 -9.54 -1.09
N SER A 16 -8.03 -8.52 -1.69
CA SER A 16 -7.33 -7.53 -2.52
C SER A 16 -6.31 -6.70 -1.73
N GLY A 17 -6.66 -6.23 -0.53
CA GLY A 17 -5.76 -5.48 0.35
C GLY A 17 -4.56 -6.32 0.83
N ILE A 18 -4.81 -7.60 1.12
CA ILE A 18 -3.75 -8.55 1.48
C ILE A 18 -2.80 -8.76 0.30
N VAL A 19 -3.33 -9.02 -0.91
CA VAL A 19 -2.52 -9.21 -2.11
C VAL A 19 -1.67 -7.97 -2.40
N ALA A 20 -2.25 -6.77 -2.31
CA ALA A 20 -1.51 -5.52 -2.51
C ALA A 20 -0.34 -5.37 -1.53
N THR A 21 -0.57 -5.73 -0.26
CA THR A 21 0.45 -5.62 0.80
C THR A 21 1.57 -6.63 0.59
N GLU A 22 1.25 -7.90 0.34
CA GLU A 22 2.26 -8.95 0.13
C GLU A 22 3.04 -8.75 -1.16
N LEU A 23 2.39 -8.29 -2.24
CA LEU A 23 3.06 -7.90 -3.48
C LEU A 23 4.06 -6.76 -3.24
N GLY A 24 3.66 -5.72 -2.50
CA GLY A 24 4.54 -4.61 -2.19
C GLY A 24 5.76 -5.02 -1.35
N LYS A 25 5.60 -5.96 -0.42
CA LYS A 25 6.73 -6.54 0.33
C LYS A 25 7.70 -7.27 -0.58
N GLU A 26 7.18 -8.16 -1.43
CA GLU A 26 8.01 -8.94 -2.36
C GLU A 26 8.77 -8.05 -3.35
N LEU A 27 8.14 -6.98 -3.85
CA LEU A 27 8.81 -5.98 -4.70
C LEU A 27 9.92 -5.25 -3.93
N ALA A 28 9.72 -4.94 -2.66
CA ALA A 28 10.70 -4.27 -1.82
C ALA A 28 11.91 -5.16 -1.52
N GLU A 29 11.68 -6.45 -1.26
CA GLU A 29 12.74 -7.48 -1.12
C GLU A 29 13.58 -7.61 -2.39
N ARG A 30 12.94 -7.51 -3.57
CA ARG A 30 13.62 -7.46 -4.88
C ARG A 30 14.38 -6.16 -5.15
N GLY A 31 14.41 -5.24 -4.19
CA GLY A 31 15.19 -4.00 -4.25
C GLY A 31 14.42 -2.79 -4.79
N HIS A 32 13.11 -2.88 -5.02
CA HIS A 32 12.29 -1.74 -5.41
C HIS A 32 11.94 -0.85 -4.22
N ARG A 33 11.68 0.43 -4.48
CA ARG A 33 11.11 1.36 -3.50
C ARG A 33 9.60 1.37 -3.68
N VAL A 34 8.88 0.96 -2.65
CA VAL A 34 7.42 0.81 -2.67
C VAL A 34 6.79 1.84 -1.76
N HIS A 35 5.81 2.55 -2.30
CA HIS A 35 5.07 3.61 -1.64
C HIS A 35 3.59 3.20 -1.58
N PHE A 36 3.10 2.85 -0.39
CA PHE A 36 1.69 2.63 -0.16
C PHE A 36 0.99 3.97 0.04
N ILE A 37 -0.11 4.19 -0.67
CA ILE A 37 -0.93 5.41 -0.63
C ILE A 37 -2.34 4.97 -0.28
N SER A 38 -2.77 5.22 0.95
CA SER A 38 -4.06 4.76 1.45
C SER A 38 -4.51 5.61 2.64
N TYR A 39 -5.79 5.58 2.97
CA TYR A 39 -6.34 6.36 4.09
C TYR A 39 -6.11 5.76 5.47
N ALA A 40 -5.59 4.54 5.52
CA ALA A 40 -5.11 3.91 6.74
C ALA A 40 -4.00 2.92 6.38
N LEU A 41 -3.26 2.48 7.38
CA LEU A 41 -2.16 1.53 7.19
C LEU A 41 -2.72 0.20 6.61
N PRO A 42 -2.24 -0.29 5.46
CA PRO A 42 -2.66 -1.58 4.93
C PRO A 42 -2.41 -2.72 5.93
N GLN A 43 -3.38 -3.62 6.06
CA GLN A 43 -3.28 -4.78 6.94
C GLN A 43 -2.00 -5.58 6.64
N ARG A 44 -1.30 -6.04 7.68
CA ARG A 44 -0.02 -6.79 7.61
C ARG A 44 1.19 -5.95 7.21
N LEU A 45 1.08 -4.63 7.04
CA LEU A 45 2.24 -3.75 6.89
C LEU A 45 2.86 -3.43 8.27
N GLU A 46 3.28 -4.46 9.01
CA GLU A 46 3.69 -4.32 10.43
C GLU A 46 5.22 -4.30 10.64
N ARG A 47 6.01 -4.63 9.60
CA ARG A 47 7.47 -4.66 9.70
C ARG A 47 8.08 -3.45 9.02
N PHE A 48 8.98 -2.77 9.73
CA PHE A 48 9.87 -1.79 9.14
C PHE A 48 10.71 -2.47 8.05
N HIS A 49 10.55 -2.01 6.80
CA HIS A 49 11.38 -2.41 5.68
C HIS A 49 11.97 -1.13 5.06
N PRO A 50 13.29 -1.02 4.86
CA PRO A 50 13.97 0.23 4.49
C PRO A 50 13.58 0.79 3.12
N ARG A 51 12.84 0.02 2.31
CA ARG A 51 12.34 0.41 0.99
C ARG A 51 10.81 0.50 0.90
N ILE A 52 10.11 0.37 2.02
CA ILE A 52 8.66 0.54 2.09
C ILE A 52 8.36 1.87 2.77
N PHE A 53 7.46 2.64 2.17
CA PHE A 53 7.00 3.92 2.67
C PHE A 53 5.48 3.92 2.67
N PHE A 54 4.87 4.55 3.67
CA PHE A 54 3.43 4.74 3.76
C PHE A 54 3.11 6.23 3.70
N HIS A 55 2.12 6.57 2.89
CA HIS A 55 1.57 7.92 2.74
C HIS A 55 0.08 7.86 3.03
N GLU A 56 -0.31 8.49 4.13
CA GLU A 56 -1.72 8.62 4.49
C GLU A 56 -2.38 9.71 3.64
N VAL A 57 -3.55 9.43 3.08
CA VAL A 57 -4.33 10.36 2.26
C VAL A 57 -5.79 10.33 2.64
N GLU A 58 -6.48 11.47 2.55
CA GLU A 58 -7.93 11.52 2.76
C GLU A 58 -8.67 10.96 1.55
N VAL A 59 -9.71 10.14 1.80
CA VAL A 59 -10.66 9.78 0.75
C VAL A 59 -11.68 10.90 0.66
N MET A 60 -11.75 11.58 -0.48
CA MET A 60 -12.83 12.53 -0.72
C MET A 60 -14.16 11.78 -0.74
N SER A 61 -15.12 12.18 0.10
CA SER A 61 -16.49 11.72 -0.03
C SER A 61 -17.04 12.22 -1.36
N TYR A 62 -17.24 11.31 -2.30
CA TYR A 62 -17.90 11.64 -3.56
C TYR A 62 -19.39 11.29 -3.43
N PRO A 63 -20.31 12.27 -3.49
CA PRO A 63 -21.74 12.09 -3.18
C PRO A 63 -22.47 11.03 -4.03
N LEU A 64 -21.86 10.56 -5.13
CA LEU A 64 -22.45 9.55 -6.01
C LEU A 64 -22.39 8.13 -5.43
N PHE A 65 -21.57 7.88 -4.41
CA PHE A 65 -21.34 6.53 -3.86
C PHE A 65 -21.92 6.34 -2.44
N GLU A 66 -22.83 7.22 -2.00
CA GLU A 66 -23.73 6.98 -0.85
C GLU A 66 -25.05 6.35 -1.28
#